data_AF-A0A2N1R671-F1
#
_entry.id   AF-A0A2N1R671-F1
#
_cell.length_a   1.000
_cell.length_b   1.000
_cell.length_c   1.000
_cell.angle_alpha   90.00
_cell.angle_beta   90.00
_cell.angle_gamma   90.00
#
_symmetry.space_group_name_H-M   'P 1'
#
loop_
_entity.id
_entity.type
_entity.pdbx_description
1 polymer ?
#
loop_
_entity_poly.entity_id
_entity_poly.type
_entity_poly.pdbx_seq_one_letter_code
_entity_poly.pdbx_strand_id
1 'polypeptide(L)'
;ACEWGMAEELGPVAYGQEDEPIFIGKEIARHKDYSEDTAMRIDHAVFNILDEARKKAFEILNEHRDQLVGLAEELIRKETLLDDDIKALFGFGAPKSAEA
;
A
#
# COMPACT_ATOMS: atom_id res chain seq x y z
N ALA A 1 -0.14 3.34 -13.85
CA ALA A 1 -1.30 4.17 -14.19
C ALA A 1 -2.57 3.53 -13.61
N CYS A 2 -3.75 4.17 -13.76
CA CYS A 2 -5.04 3.59 -13.38
C CYS A 2 -5.43 2.48 -14.36
N GLU A 3 -4.84 1.29 -14.20
CA GLU A 3 -4.86 0.22 -15.22
C GLU A 3 -5.76 -0.96 -14.83
N TRP A 4 -6.04 -1.15 -13.55
CA TRP A 4 -6.71 -2.36 -13.05
C TRP A 4 -8.21 -2.21 -12.83
N GLY A 5 -8.78 -1.02 -13.08
CA GLY A 5 -10.24 -0.82 -13.01
C GLY A 5 -10.86 -1.08 -11.62
N MET A 6 -10.07 -0.90 -10.56
CA MET A 6 -10.49 -1.21 -9.17
C MET A 6 -11.27 -0.07 -8.51
N ALA A 7 -11.30 1.12 -9.11
CA ALA A 7 -12.03 2.26 -8.58
C ALA A 7 -13.49 2.22 -9.05
N GLU A 8 -14.44 2.01 -8.13
CA GLU A 8 -15.88 1.94 -8.42
C GLU A 8 -16.39 3.19 -9.15
N GLU A 9 -15.91 4.37 -8.77
CA GLU A 9 -16.28 5.66 -9.39
C GLU A 9 -15.81 5.82 -10.83
N LEU A 10 -14.77 5.09 -11.25
CA LEU A 10 -14.20 5.13 -12.60
C LEU A 10 -14.61 3.93 -13.45
N GLY A 11 -15.09 2.87 -12.80
CA GLY A 11 -15.44 1.61 -13.46
C GLY A 11 -14.23 0.82 -13.95
N PRO A 12 -14.47 -0.32 -14.62
CA PRO A 12 -13.43 -1.25 -15.05
C PRO A 12 -12.76 -0.78 -16.36
N VAL A 13 -12.18 0.42 -16.36
CA VAL A 13 -11.51 1.02 -17.52
C VAL A 13 -10.03 1.20 -17.22
N ALA A 14 -9.18 0.86 -18.19
CA ALA A 14 -7.76 1.16 -18.18
C ALA A 14 -7.53 2.57 -18.74
N TYR A 15 -7.00 3.46 -17.90
CA TYR A 15 -6.62 4.83 -18.27
C TYR A 15 -5.10 4.99 -18.45
N GLY A 16 -4.35 3.88 -18.37
CA GLY A 16 -2.92 3.83 -18.68
C GLY A 16 -2.69 3.55 -20.15
N GLN A 17 -1.77 4.29 -20.77
CA GLN A 17 -1.22 3.90 -22.06
C GLN A 17 -0.12 2.86 -21.83
N GLU A 18 -0.14 1.79 -22.62
CA GLU A 18 1.00 0.86 -22.71
C GLU A 18 2.24 1.64 -23.15
N ASP A 19 3.36 1.48 -22.45
CA ASP A 19 4.66 2.02 -22.87
C ASP A 19 5.05 1.38 -24.20
N GLU A 20 4.67 2.00 -25.32
CA GLU A 20 5.13 1.61 -26.66
C GLU A 20 6.67 1.78 -26.72
N PRO A 21 7.43 0.82 -27.30
CA PRO A 21 8.89 0.92 -27.35
C PRO A 21 9.32 2.19 -28.09
N ILE A 22 9.97 3.11 -27.37
CA ILE A 22 10.51 4.38 -27.88
C ILE A 22 11.59 4.07 -28.94
N PHE A 23 11.24 4.13 -30.22
CA PHE A 23 12.23 4.11 -31.30
C PHE A 23 12.88 5.49 -31.43
N ILE A 24 14.22 5.50 -31.49
CA ILE A 24 15.04 6.72 -31.65
C ILE A 24 14.61 7.46 -32.91
N GLY A 25 13.95 8.61 -32.76
CA GLY A 25 13.63 9.50 -33.88
C GLY A 25 12.26 10.19 -33.87
N LYS A 26 11.39 9.94 -32.89
CA LYS A 26 10.23 10.80 -32.64
C LYS A 26 10.05 11.03 -31.16
N GLU A 27 10.20 12.28 -30.73
CA GLU A 27 9.57 12.78 -29.52
C GLU A 27 8.05 12.64 -29.70
N ILE A 28 7.48 11.50 -29.35
CA ILE A 28 6.03 11.32 -29.34
C ILE A 28 5.57 11.74 -27.96
N ALA A 29 4.92 12.89 -27.90
CA ALA A 29 4.23 13.38 -26.73
C ALA A 29 3.39 12.26 -26.12
N ARG A 30 3.67 11.91 -24.85
CA ARG A 30 2.78 11.09 -24.02
C ARG A 30 1.46 11.86 -23.87
N HIS A 31 0.51 11.63 -24.76
CA HIS A 31 -0.81 12.25 -24.67
C HIS A 31 -1.63 11.44 -23.68
N LYS A 32 -2.10 12.09 -22.60
CA LYS A 32 -3.12 11.48 -21.74
C LYS A 32 -4.41 11.41 -22.57
N ASP A 33 -4.83 10.20 -22.96
CA ASP A 33 -6.08 9.99 -23.71
C ASP A 33 -7.34 10.05 -22.81
N TYR A 34 -7.39 11.01 -21.89
CA TYR A 34 -8.57 11.21 -21.04
C TYR A 34 -8.75 12.69 -20.70
N SER A 35 -10.01 13.09 -20.52
CA SER A 35 -10.36 14.48 -20.23
C SER A 35 -9.81 14.95 -18.89
N GLU A 36 -9.67 16.26 -18.72
CA GLU A 36 -9.35 16.88 -17.42
C GLU A 36 -10.35 16.48 -16.32
N ASP A 37 -11.63 16.36 -16.66
CA ASP A 37 -12.66 15.84 -15.74
C ASP A 37 -12.34 14.42 -15.26
N THR A 38 -11.92 13.55 -16.18
CA THR A 38 -11.51 12.18 -15.85
C THR A 38 -10.24 12.18 -15.01
N ALA A 39 -9.28 13.05 -15.31
CA ALA A 39 -8.05 13.21 -14.53
C ALA A 39 -8.36 13.63 -13.09
N MET A 40 -9.26 14.59 -12.89
CA MET A 40 -9.71 15.02 -11.57
C MET A 40 -10.40 13.88 -10.79
N ARG A 41 -11.22 13.07 -11.46
CA ARG A 41 -11.86 11.89 -10.86
C ARG A 41 -10.83 10.82 -10.46
N ILE A 42 -9.79 10.63 -11.27
CA ILE A 42 -8.65 9.77 -10.94
C ILE A 42 -7.94 10.26 -9.68
N ASP A 43 -7.60 11.55 -9.62
CA ASP A 43 -6.92 12.13 -8.46
C ASP A 43 -7.76 11.98 -7.18
N HIS A 44 -9.08 12.17 -7.28
CA HIS A 44 -10.01 11.96 -6.17
C HIS A 44 -10.04 10.50 -5.70
N ALA A 45 -10.12 9.54 -6.63
CA ALA A 45 -10.10 8.12 -6.30
C ALA A 45 -8.79 7.71 -5.61
N VAL A 46 -7.64 8.21 -6.09
CA VAL A 46 -6.33 7.97 -5.46
C VAL A 46 -6.29 8.56 -4.05
N PHE A 47 -6.77 9.79 -3.87
CA PHE A 47 -6.85 10.42 -2.55
C PHE A 47 -7.71 9.60 -1.58
N ASN A 48 -8.88 9.14 -2.01
CA ASN A 48 -9.78 8.35 -1.17
C ASN A 48 -9.14 7.03 -0.73
N ILE A 49 -8.49 6.31 -1.64
CA ILE A 49 -7.76 5.07 -1.31
C ILE A 49 -6.69 5.33 -0.25
N LEU A 50 -5.92 6.40 -0.40
CA LEU A 50 -4.86 6.76 0.55
C LEU A 50 -5.43 7.18 1.91
N ASP A 51 -6.50 7.97 1.93
CA ASP A 51 -7.12 8.43 3.17
C ASP A 51 -7.79 7.28 3.93
N GLU A 52 -8.48 6.38 3.24
CA GLU A 52 -9.05 5.17 3.83
C GLU A 52 -7.99 4.22 4.38
N ALA A 53 -6.93 3.95 3.60
CA ALA A 53 -5.81 3.13 4.06
C ALA A 53 -5.13 3.74 5.29
N ARG A 54 -4.93 5.06 5.30
CA ARG A 54 -4.39 5.80 6.43
C ARG A 54 -5.29 5.70 7.65
N LYS A 55 -6.59 5.97 7.51
CA LYS A 55 -7.57 5.87 8.61
C LYS A 55 -7.57 4.46 9.21
N LYS A 56 -7.67 3.43 8.36
CA LYS A 56 -7.63 2.04 8.79
C LYS A 56 -6.33 1.69 9.52
N ALA A 57 -5.18 2.16 9.03
CA ALA A 57 -3.91 1.96 9.72
C ALA A 57 -3.92 2.61 11.12
N PHE A 58 -4.40 3.85 11.24
CA PHE A 58 -4.52 4.52 12.53
C PHE A 58 -5.53 3.85 13.47
N GLU A 59 -6.64 3.37 12.95
CA GLU A 59 -7.63 2.60 13.72
C GLU A 59 -6.99 1.34 14.30
N ILE A 60 -6.30 0.54 13.48
CA ILE A 60 -5.58 -0.66 13.93
C ILE A 60 -4.53 -0.30 14.99
N LEU A 61 -3.72 0.73 14.76
CA LEU A 61 -2.68 1.14 15.72
C LEU A 61 -3.27 1.63 17.06
N ASN A 62 -4.44 2.27 17.04
CA ASN A 62 -5.12 2.72 18.24
C ASN A 62 -5.85 1.59 18.96
N GLU A 63 -6.50 0.69 18.23
CA GLU A 63 -7.14 -0.51 18.78
C GLU A 63 -6.12 -1.41 19.50
N HIS A 64 -4.93 -1.55 18.91
CA HIS A 64 -3.84 -2.36 19.44
C HIS A 64 -2.76 -1.52 20.16
N ARG A 65 -3.16 -0.41 20.79
CA ARG A 65 -2.20 0.55 21.37
C ARG A 65 -1.27 -0.07 22.41
N ASP A 66 -1.79 -0.95 23.26
CA ASP A 66 -0.99 -1.60 24.31
C ASP A 66 0.08 -2.52 23.70
N GLN A 67 -0.27 -3.23 22.63
CA GLN A 67 0.66 -4.08 21.89
C GLN A 67 1.73 -3.23 21.16
N LEU A 68 1.34 -2.09 20.60
CA LEU A 68 2.26 -1.14 19.98
C LEU A 68 3.27 -0.58 20.98
N VAL A 69 2.82 -0.22 22.19
CA VAL A 69 3.71 0.25 23.27
C VAL A 69 4.67 -0.86 23.68
N GLY A 70 4.18 -2.08 23.89
CA GLY A 70 5.04 -3.22 24.21
C GLY A 70 6.09 -3.51 23.14
N LEU A 71 5.72 -3.39 21.85
CA LEU A 71 6.64 -3.55 20.73
C LEU A 71 7.72 -2.47 20.74
N ALA A 72 7.34 -1.21 20.97
CA ALA A 72 8.29 -0.10 21.04
C ALA A 72 9.27 -0.25 22.21
N GLU A 73 8.79 -0.66 23.39
CA GLU A 73 9.64 -0.91 24.56
C GLU A 73 10.61 -2.07 24.36
N GLU A 74 10.18 -3.16 23.71
CA GLU A 74 11.05 -4.27 23.38
C GLU A 74 12.10 -3.87 22.33
N LEU A 75 11.72 -3.07 21.32
CA LEU A 75 12.64 -2.56 20.30
C LEU A 75 13.70 -1.64 20.91
N ILE A 76 13.33 -0.80 21.87
CA ILE A 76 14.29 0.04 22.61
C ILE A 76 15.29 -0.84 23.39
N ARG A 77 14.85 -1.98 23.93
CA ARG A 77 15.70 -2.87 24.73
C ARG A 77 16.65 -3.72 23.87
N LYS A 78 16.19 -4.22 22.71
CA LYS A 78 16.93 -5.15 21.86
C LYS A 78 17.61 -4.49 20.65
N GLU A 79 17.26 -3.24 20.34
CA GLU A 79 17.66 -2.47 19.14
C GLU A 79 17.18 -3.05 17.80
N THR A 80 16.97 -4.37 17.71
CA THR A 80 16.44 -5.07 16.55
C THR A 80 15.53 -6.20 17.01
N LEU A 81 14.38 -6.36 16.33
CA LEU A 81 13.44 -7.46 16.56
C LEU A 81 13.34 -8.30 15.30
N LEU A 82 13.40 -9.62 15.45
CA LEU A 82 13.14 -10.56 14.39
C LEU A 82 11.66 -10.97 14.39
N ASP A 83 11.23 -11.62 13.30
CA ASP A 83 9.86 -12.11 13.15
C ASP A 83 9.42 -13.01 14.33
N ASP A 84 10.31 -13.87 14.82
CA ASP A 84 10.04 -14.73 15.99
C ASP A 84 9.88 -13.94 17.30
N ASP A 85 10.61 -12.83 17.49
CA ASP A 85 10.45 -11.95 18.65
C ASP A 85 9.05 -11.30 18.65
N ILE A 86 8.62 -10.82 17.49
CA ILE A 86 7.31 -10.16 17.32
C ILE A 86 6.17 -11.16 17.52
N LYS A 87 6.31 -12.36 16.95
CA LYS A 87 5.36 -13.46 17.12
C LYS A 87 5.21 -13.87 18.58
N ALA A 88 6.33 -14.03 19.29
CA ALA A 88 6.33 -14.32 20.72
C ALA A 88 5.67 -13.19 21.53
N LEU A 89 5.97 -11.92 21.22
CA LEU A 89 5.40 -10.75 21.89
C LEU A 89 3.88 -10.67 21.74
N PHE A 90 3.36 -11.01 20.56
CA PHE A 90 1.93 -10.97 20.26
C PHE A 90 1.19 -12.29 20.53
N GLY A 91 1.88 -13.31 21.04
CA GLY A 91 1.27 -14.62 21.34
C GLY A 91 0.87 -15.41 20.09
N PHE A 92 1.37 -15.03 18.91
CA PHE A 92 1.35 -15.88 17.73
C PHE A 92 2.36 -16.99 18.00
N GLY A 93 1.92 -18.11 18.55
CA GLY A 93 2.77 -19.17 19.07
C GLY A 93 4.01 -19.46 18.20
N ALA A 94 5.14 -19.69 18.86
CA ALA A 94 6.41 -19.96 18.18
C ALA A 94 6.22 -21.00 17.08
N PRO A 95 6.85 -20.84 15.89
CA PRO A 95 6.91 -21.94 14.94
C PRO A 95 7.43 -23.14 15.72
N LYS A 96 6.69 -24.27 15.67
CA LYS A 96 7.19 -25.54 16.18
C LYS A 96 8.61 -25.67 15.67
N SER A 97 9.54 -25.85 16.61
CA SER A 97 10.91 -26.27 16.32
C SER A 97 10.88 -27.19 15.10
N ALA A 98 11.56 -26.78 14.03
CA ALA A 98 11.84 -27.68 12.93
C ALA A 98 12.62 -28.86 13.54
N GLU A 99 11.90 -29.94 13.82
CA GLU A 99 12.45 -31.22 14.17
C GLU A 99 13.08 -31.81 12.89
N ALA A 100 14.37 -32.17 13.03
CA ALA A 100 15.22 -33.02 12.19
C ALA A 100 15.72 -32.47 10.85
#